data_AF-A0A2V8ECL4-F1
#
_entry.id   AF-A0A2V8ECL4-F1
#
_cell.length_a   1.000
_cell.length_b   1.000
_cell.length_c   1.000
_cell.angle_alpha   90.00
_cell.angle_beta   90.00
_cell.angle_gamma   90.00
#
_symmetry.space_group_name_H-M   'P 1'
#
loop_
_entity.id
_entity.type
_entity.pdbx_description
1 polymer ?
#
loop_
_entity_poly.entity_id
_entity_poly.type
_entity_poly.pdbx_seq_one_letter_code
_entity_poly.pdbx_strand_id
1 'polypeptide(L)'
;PPRPEDAARLAAAAERQRARSGQGGPQEQVAGSPGVNRGVLIATTAPGTNAVVFDPGTALLIKAGSILTFQVHYTANGSAAKDRSSVGFVFAKQPAPQEIRASAFVNARFALAPGKADQQVEAAIEFNEASHIWALFPHTHLRGKSWEYRLVYPDGRSQVVLSVPNYDFNWQTYYQYATPFAAPKGSRLEAVAVYDNSSANRANPDPKVEVRWGEQTWEEMQYSGITFTVDNPKAAAQQ
;
A
#
# COMPACT_ATOMS: atom_id res chain seq x y z
N PRO A 1 7.85 -19.40 -0.30
CA PRO A 1 6.38 -19.39 -0.18
C PRO A 1 5.93 -19.65 1.27
N PRO A 2 5.11 -18.79 1.88
CA PRO A 2 4.45 -19.13 3.13
C PRO A 2 3.56 -20.36 2.92
N ARG A 3 3.32 -21.11 4.00
CA ARG A 3 2.60 -22.39 3.90
C ARG A 3 1.09 -22.10 3.79
N PRO A 4 0.32 -22.91 3.05
CA PRO A 4 -1.14 -22.78 2.95
C PRO A 4 -1.88 -22.70 4.30
N GLU A 5 -1.26 -23.20 5.37
CA GLU A 5 -1.76 -23.18 6.74
C GLU A 5 -1.84 -21.77 7.35
N ASP A 6 -0.99 -20.84 6.92
CA ASP A 6 -0.92 -19.49 7.48
C ASP A 6 -2.10 -18.62 7.00
N ALA A 7 -2.49 -18.75 5.73
CA ALA A 7 -3.63 -18.05 5.15
C ALA A 7 -4.97 -18.49 5.77
N ALA A 8 -5.15 -19.79 5.99
CA ALA A 8 -6.36 -20.33 6.63
C ALA A 8 -6.50 -19.87 8.09
N ARG A 9 -5.38 -19.72 8.81
CA ARG A 9 -5.37 -19.17 10.18
C ARG A 9 -5.78 -17.70 10.21
N LEU A 10 -5.30 -16.90 9.26
CA LEU A 10 -5.67 -15.48 9.14
C LEU A 10 -7.16 -15.33 8.80
N ALA A 11 -7.70 -16.14 7.89
CA ALA A 11 -9.12 -16.15 7.55
C ALA A 11 -10.00 -16.51 8.76
N ALA A 12 -9.63 -17.57 9.50
CA ALA A 12 -10.35 -17.97 10.70
C ALA A 12 -10.28 -16.92 11.84
N ALA A 13 -9.15 -16.21 11.96
CA ALA A 13 -9.03 -15.10 12.91
C ALA A 13 -9.92 -13.93 12.51
N ALA A 14 -9.93 -13.56 11.22
CA ALA A 14 -10.76 -12.48 10.68
C ALA A 14 -12.27 -12.77 10.84
N GLU A 15 -12.71 -13.99 10.59
CA GLU A 15 -14.11 -14.39 10.78
C GLU A 15 -14.53 -14.28 12.27
N ARG A 16 -13.68 -14.73 13.19
CA ARG A 16 -13.91 -14.58 14.64
C ARG A 16 -13.98 -13.11 15.07
N GLN A 17 -13.14 -12.25 14.49
CA GLN A 17 -13.18 -10.81 14.77
C GLN A 17 -14.47 -10.19 14.25
N ARG A 18 -14.88 -10.49 13.01
CA ARG A 18 -16.13 -10.01 12.41
C ARG A 18 -17.36 -10.42 13.23
N ALA A 19 -17.41 -11.67 13.72
CA ALA A 19 -18.49 -12.15 14.58
C ALA A 19 -18.57 -11.38 15.91
N ARG A 20 -17.43 -10.95 16.46
CA ARG A 20 -17.36 -10.17 17.71
C ARG A 20 -17.66 -8.69 17.51
N SER A 21 -17.24 -8.09 16.41
CA SER A 21 -17.56 -6.68 16.09
C SER A 21 -19.06 -6.46 15.88
N GLY A 22 -19.81 -7.51 15.51
CA GLY A 22 -21.28 -7.48 15.48
C GLY A 22 -21.97 -7.47 16.86
N GLN A 23 -21.23 -7.60 17.98
CA GLN A 23 -21.78 -7.64 19.34
C GLN A 23 -21.37 -6.45 20.23
N GLY A 24 -20.57 -5.51 19.72
CA GLY A 24 -20.15 -4.31 20.46
C GLY A 24 -21.08 -3.12 20.20
N GLY A 25 -21.45 -2.38 21.27
CA GLY A 25 -22.07 -1.06 21.15
C GLY A 25 -21.20 -0.09 20.34
N PRO A 26 -21.72 1.09 19.95
CA PRO A 26 -21.12 1.92 18.90
C PRO A 26 -19.66 2.23 19.23
N GLN A 27 -18.74 1.54 18.55
CA GLN A 27 -17.36 1.97 18.47
C GLN A 27 -17.38 3.25 17.64
N GLU A 28 -16.79 4.30 18.18
CA GLU A 28 -16.53 5.53 17.44
C GLU A 28 -15.60 5.19 16.29
N GLN A 29 -16.22 4.84 15.16
CA GLN A 29 -15.54 4.66 13.89
C GLN A 29 -14.97 6.03 13.52
N VAL A 30 -13.67 6.22 13.74
CA VAL A 30 -12.93 7.20 12.95
C VAL A 30 -12.69 6.59 11.56
N ALA A 31 -13.79 6.19 10.91
CA ALA A 31 -13.82 5.74 9.54
C ALA A 31 -13.71 6.98 8.66
N GLY A 32 -12.67 7.00 7.82
CA GLY A 32 -12.57 7.74 6.56
C GLY A 32 -13.45 8.98 6.39
N SER A 33 -13.40 9.94 7.32
CA SER A 33 -14.08 11.22 7.13
C SER A 33 -13.37 11.97 6.00
N PRO A 34 -14.08 12.39 4.95
CA PRO A 34 -13.51 13.28 3.95
C PRO A 34 -13.01 14.55 4.65
N GLY A 35 -11.70 14.82 4.58
CA GLY A 35 -11.10 16.05 5.13
C GLY A 35 -10.09 15.89 6.26
N VAL A 36 -9.82 14.69 6.78
CA VAL A 36 -8.69 14.50 7.70
C VAL A 36 -7.39 14.51 6.91
N ASN A 37 -6.61 15.59 7.04
CA ASN A 37 -5.26 15.67 6.51
C ASN A 37 -4.37 14.68 7.28
N ARG A 38 -4.22 13.45 6.76
CA ARG A 38 -3.44 12.36 7.38
C ARG A 38 -1.92 12.62 7.36
N GLY A 39 -1.47 13.77 6.87
CA GLY A 39 -0.06 14.06 6.65
C GLY A 39 0.52 13.19 5.53
N VAL A 40 1.85 13.14 5.46
CA VAL A 40 2.58 12.29 4.51
C VAL A 40 2.98 11.01 5.24
N LEU A 41 2.74 9.85 4.62
CA LEU A 41 3.23 8.57 5.14
C LEU A 41 4.75 8.54 5.03
N ILE A 42 5.46 8.55 6.16
CA ILE A 42 6.94 8.59 6.18
C ILE A 42 7.60 7.22 6.40
N ALA A 43 6.84 6.26 6.91
CA ALA A 43 7.25 4.87 7.09
C ALA A 43 6.00 3.98 7.18
N THR A 44 6.11 2.76 6.68
CA THR A 44 5.08 1.71 6.85
C THR A 44 5.76 0.37 7.11
N THR A 45 5.09 -0.48 7.86
CA THR A 45 5.47 -1.87 8.03
C THR A 45 4.23 -2.73 7.93
N ALA A 46 4.37 -3.83 7.20
CA ALA A 46 3.37 -4.87 7.00
C ALA A 46 4.08 -6.24 7.03
N PRO A 47 3.36 -7.36 7.11
CA PRO A 47 3.96 -8.68 6.99
C PRO A 47 4.86 -8.79 5.75
N GLY A 48 6.13 -9.17 5.98
CA GLY A 48 7.14 -9.31 4.91
C GLY A 48 7.93 -8.03 4.57
N THR A 49 7.62 -6.88 5.17
CA THR A 49 8.43 -5.65 4.98
C THR A 49 9.76 -5.71 5.72
N ASN A 50 10.82 -5.22 5.08
CA ASN A 50 12.08 -4.87 5.73
C ASN A 50 12.07 -3.39 6.14
N ALA A 51 13.10 -2.97 6.89
CA ALA A 51 13.33 -1.56 7.14
C ALA A 51 13.45 -0.77 5.82
N VAL A 52 12.86 0.43 5.78
CA VAL A 52 13.04 1.34 4.65
C VAL A 52 14.44 1.95 4.74
N VAL A 53 15.27 1.67 3.74
CA VAL A 53 16.60 2.25 3.58
C VAL A 53 16.61 3.03 2.27
N PHE A 54 17.05 4.28 2.33
CA PHE A 54 17.18 5.14 1.17
C PHE A 54 18.61 5.09 0.62
N ASP A 55 18.76 5.19 -0.69
CA ASP A 55 20.06 5.18 -1.35
C ASP A 55 20.89 6.43 -0.99
N PRO A 56 22.23 6.34 -1.06
CA PRO A 56 23.11 7.47 -0.79
C PRO A 56 22.70 8.74 -1.56
N GLY A 57 22.69 9.89 -0.88
CA GLY A 57 22.27 11.16 -1.48
C GLY A 57 20.76 11.38 -1.53
N THR A 58 19.96 10.43 -1.04
CA THR A 58 18.51 10.56 -0.96
C THR A 58 18.02 10.49 0.48
N ALA A 59 16.94 11.22 0.80
CA ALA A 59 16.26 11.12 2.09
C ALA A 59 14.83 11.63 2.00
N LEU A 60 13.94 11.14 2.86
CA LEU A 60 12.64 11.76 3.07
C LEU A 60 12.79 12.99 3.99
N LEU A 61 12.11 14.09 3.65
CA LEU A 61 12.13 15.31 4.47
C LEU A 61 11.04 15.26 5.55
N ILE A 62 11.44 15.27 6.82
CA ILE A 62 10.57 15.56 7.96
C ILE A 62 10.81 17.02 8.36
N LYS A 63 9.82 17.89 8.19
CA LYS A 63 9.96 19.32 8.49
C LYS A 63 10.02 19.56 9.99
N ALA A 64 10.79 20.57 10.40
CA ALA A 64 10.78 21.03 11.78
C ALA A 64 9.36 21.44 12.20
N GLY A 65 8.95 21.02 13.40
CA GLY A 65 7.59 21.26 13.91
C GLY A 65 6.52 20.28 13.43
N SER A 66 6.87 19.25 12.63
CA SER A 66 5.93 18.18 12.28
C SER A 66 5.46 17.38 13.49
N ILE A 67 4.18 17.02 13.51
CA ILE A 67 3.61 16.03 14.44
C ILE A 67 3.74 14.66 13.80
N LEU A 68 4.26 13.68 14.54
CA LEU A 68 4.36 12.29 14.10
C LEU A 68 3.18 11.50 14.65
N THR A 69 2.36 10.94 13.77
CA THR A 69 1.26 10.05 14.12
C THR A 69 1.70 8.61 13.90
N PHE A 70 1.59 7.78 14.94
CA PHE A 70 1.88 6.36 14.84
C PHE A 70 0.58 5.56 14.85
N GLN A 71 0.25 4.93 13.72
CA GLN A 71 -0.93 4.08 13.56
C GLN A 71 -0.50 2.61 13.54
N VAL A 72 -1.12 1.80 14.40
CA VAL A 72 -0.87 0.36 14.48
C VAL A 72 -2.19 -0.38 14.25
N HIS A 73 -2.17 -1.34 13.33
CA HIS A 73 -3.29 -2.22 13.05
C HIS A 73 -3.05 -3.55 13.75
N TYR A 74 -3.91 -3.89 14.72
CA TYR A 74 -3.82 -5.17 15.44
C TYR A 74 -4.88 -6.17 14.95
N THR A 75 -4.43 -7.36 14.55
CA THR A 75 -5.31 -8.52 14.39
C THR A 75 -5.43 -9.24 15.74
N ALA A 76 -6.62 -9.29 16.32
CA ALA A 76 -6.86 -9.90 17.62
C ALA A 76 -6.75 -11.43 17.53
N ASN A 77 -5.97 -12.04 18.44
CA ASN A 77 -5.79 -13.49 18.53
C ASN A 77 -6.62 -14.16 19.65
N GLY A 78 -7.43 -13.38 20.38
CA GLY A 78 -8.32 -13.86 21.44
C GLY A 78 -7.72 -13.92 22.84
N SER A 79 -6.44 -13.56 23.02
CA SER A 79 -5.79 -13.42 24.34
C SER A 79 -5.43 -11.97 24.61
N ALA A 80 -5.57 -11.52 25.85
CA ALA A 80 -5.13 -10.19 26.25
C ALA A 80 -3.59 -10.14 26.27
N ALA A 81 -3.02 -9.07 25.69
CA ALA A 81 -1.58 -8.85 25.63
C ALA A 81 -1.28 -7.35 25.83
N LYS A 82 -0.04 -7.05 26.21
CA LYS A 82 0.51 -5.70 26.20
C LYS A 82 1.49 -5.60 25.04
N ASP A 83 1.46 -4.47 24.32
CA ASP A 83 2.41 -4.17 23.26
C ASP A 83 3.12 -2.85 23.54
N ARG A 84 4.38 -2.75 23.11
CA ARG A 84 5.16 -1.51 23.14
C ARG A 84 5.98 -1.38 21.86
N SER A 85 5.29 -1.37 20.73
CA SER A 85 5.88 -1.13 19.41
C SER A 85 6.61 0.21 19.38
N SER A 86 7.71 0.26 18.61
CA SER A 86 8.54 1.44 18.46
C SER A 86 8.99 1.57 17.01
N VAL A 87 9.25 2.81 16.58
CA VAL A 87 9.84 3.14 15.27
C VAL A 87 11.18 3.83 15.49
N GLY A 88 12.19 3.40 14.74
CA GLY A 88 13.51 4.03 14.73
C GLY A 88 13.69 4.88 13.48
N PHE A 89 14.28 6.07 13.64
CA PHE A 89 14.65 6.94 12.54
C PHE A 89 16.17 7.13 12.51
N VAL A 90 16.76 7.04 11.32
CA VAL A 90 18.15 7.41 11.07
C VAL A 90 18.15 8.67 10.23
N PHE A 91 18.60 9.78 10.81
CA PHE A 91 18.63 11.08 10.12
C PHE A 91 19.92 11.26 9.32
N ALA A 92 19.80 11.85 8.13
CA ALA A 92 20.96 12.25 7.35
C ALA A 92 21.78 13.31 8.11
N LYS A 93 23.11 13.19 8.08
CA LYS A 93 24.01 14.14 8.76
C LYS A 93 24.09 15.50 8.06
N GLN A 94 23.77 15.53 6.77
CA GLN A 94 23.71 16.72 5.93
C GLN A 94 22.42 16.64 5.09
N PRO A 95 21.89 17.77 4.62
CA PRO A 95 20.74 17.77 3.72
C PRO A 95 21.00 16.87 2.50
N ALA A 96 20.07 15.96 2.22
CA ALA A 96 20.14 15.14 1.02
C ALA A 96 19.88 16.01 -0.22
N PRO A 97 20.69 15.91 -1.29
CA PRO A 97 20.46 16.66 -2.52
C PRO A 97 19.13 16.31 -3.20
N GLN A 98 18.59 15.12 -2.94
CA GLN A 98 17.36 14.64 -3.54
C GLN A 98 16.38 14.14 -2.47
N GLU A 99 15.19 14.74 -2.45
CA GLU A 99 14.12 14.37 -1.52
C GLU A 99 13.31 13.20 -2.07
N ILE A 100 13.25 12.10 -1.31
CA ILE A 100 12.30 11.01 -1.56
C ILE A 100 10.92 11.46 -1.07
N ARG A 101 9.96 11.46 -1.99
CA ARG A 101 8.55 11.67 -1.71
C ARG A 101 7.82 10.34 -1.69
N ALA A 102 7.00 10.14 -0.67
CA ALA A 102 6.08 9.01 -0.59
C ALA A 102 4.66 9.47 -0.92
N SER A 103 3.95 8.68 -1.72
CA SER A 103 2.55 8.90 -2.04
C SER A 103 1.84 7.56 -2.21
N ALA A 104 0.53 7.62 -2.38
CA ALA A 104 -0.26 6.49 -2.81
C ALA A 104 -1.44 6.98 -3.65
N PHE A 105 -1.90 6.12 -4.54
CA PHE A 105 -3.12 6.31 -5.30
C PHE A 105 -4.00 5.09 -5.09
N VAL A 106 -5.29 5.34 -4.91
CA VAL A 106 -6.24 4.35 -4.43
C VAL A 106 -7.55 4.46 -5.17
N ASN A 107 -8.26 3.35 -5.28
CA ASN A 107 -9.68 3.35 -5.60
C ASN A 107 -10.44 2.81 -4.40
N ALA A 108 -11.14 3.69 -3.67
CA ALA A 108 -11.93 3.33 -2.50
C ALA A 108 -13.42 3.09 -2.81
N ARG A 109 -13.82 3.16 -4.09
CA ARG A 109 -15.24 3.10 -4.51
C ARG A 109 -15.67 1.74 -5.04
N PHE A 110 -14.76 0.78 -5.17
CA PHE A 110 -15.07 -0.54 -5.70
C PHE A 110 -16.05 -1.30 -4.81
N ALA A 111 -16.67 -2.32 -5.41
CA ALA A 111 -17.44 -3.35 -4.74
C ALA A 111 -17.11 -4.68 -5.39
N LEU A 112 -16.54 -5.62 -4.63
CA LEU A 112 -16.27 -6.96 -5.10
C LEU A 112 -17.54 -7.80 -4.92
N ALA A 113 -18.11 -8.25 -6.02
CA ALA A 113 -19.29 -9.09 -6.02
C ALA A 113 -19.03 -10.42 -5.27
N PRO A 114 -20.04 -10.94 -4.54
CA PRO A 114 -19.97 -12.26 -3.92
C PRO A 114 -19.69 -13.37 -4.92
N GLY A 115 -18.88 -14.36 -4.52
CA GLY A 115 -18.69 -15.59 -5.29
C GLY A 115 -17.89 -15.44 -6.59
N LYS A 116 -17.36 -14.25 -6.89
CA LYS A 116 -16.65 -13.95 -8.14
C LYS A 116 -15.14 -13.88 -7.95
N ALA A 117 -14.44 -14.62 -8.80
CA ALA A 117 -12.99 -14.50 -8.98
C ALA A 117 -12.67 -13.42 -10.04
N ASP A 118 -11.38 -13.08 -10.15
CA ASP A 118 -10.80 -12.26 -11.22
C ASP A 118 -11.44 -10.87 -11.39
N GLN A 119 -11.87 -10.28 -10.28
CA GLN A 119 -12.47 -8.95 -10.27
C GLN A 119 -11.37 -7.89 -10.30
N GLN A 120 -11.40 -7.01 -11.29
CA GLN A 120 -10.39 -5.97 -11.48
C GLN A 120 -10.80 -4.67 -10.80
N VAL A 121 -9.86 -4.04 -10.11
CA VAL A 121 -9.99 -2.68 -9.57
C VAL A 121 -8.79 -1.87 -10.00
N GLU A 122 -9.06 -0.75 -10.66
CA GLU A 122 -8.04 0.13 -11.23
C GLU A 122 -7.88 1.40 -10.39
N ALA A 123 -6.65 1.90 -10.33
CA ALA A 123 -6.34 3.27 -9.91
C ALA A 123 -5.19 3.84 -10.73
N ALA A 124 -5.07 5.16 -10.76
CA ALA A 124 -3.98 5.82 -11.47
C ALA A 124 -3.56 7.13 -10.79
N ILE A 125 -2.34 7.56 -11.10
CA ILE A 125 -1.79 8.87 -10.76
C ILE A 125 -1.04 9.45 -11.96
N GLU A 126 -1.03 10.77 -12.09
CA GLU A 126 -0.31 11.50 -13.14
C GLU A 126 0.89 12.26 -12.56
N PHE A 127 2.00 12.25 -13.29
CA PHE A 127 3.21 12.99 -12.94
C PHE A 127 3.16 14.40 -13.53
N ASN A 128 2.94 15.40 -12.67
CA ASN A 128 2.92 16.81 -13.09
C ASN A 128 4.31 17.42 -13.33
N GLU A 129 5.36 16.70 -12.92
CA GLU A 129 6.77 17.06 -13.05
C GLU A 129 7.56 15.82 -13.46
N ALA A 130 8.67 16.01 -14.20
CA ALA A 130 9.59 14.91 -14.49
C ALA A 130 10.10 14.31 -13.17
N SER A 131 10.05 12.99 -13.07
CA SER A 131 10.28 12.29 -11.82
C SER A 131 10.99 10.97 -12.06
N HIS A 132 11.56 10.40 -10.99
CA HIS A 132 12.08 9.03 -10.97
C HIS A 132 11.36 8.22 -9.90
N ILE A 133 10.82 7.07 -10.29
CA ILE A 133 10.13 6.12 -9.42
C ILE A 133 11.17 5.20 -8.78
N TRP A 134 11.20 5.17 -7.45
CA TRP A 134 12.16 4.38 -6.68
C TRP A 134 11.60 3.03 -6.25
N ALA A 135 10.34 3.01 -5.82
CA ALA A 135 9.68 1.78 -5.44
C ALA A 135 8.17 1.85 -5.59
N LEU A 136 7.56 0.70 -5.81
CA LEU A 136 6.11 0.50 -5.88
C LEU A 136 5.67 -0.47 -4.80
N PHE A 137 4.51 -0.22 -4.21
CA PHE A 137 3.98 -1.00 -3.09
C PHE A 137 2.51 -1.38 -3.36
N PRO A 138 2.27 -2.58 -3.90
CA PRO A 138 0.94 -3.18 -3.93
C PRO A 138 0.52 -3.59 -2.52
N HIS A 139 -0.64 -3.12 -2.07
CA HIS A 139 -1.20 -3.48 -0.78
C HIS A 139 -2.70 -3.78 -0.86
N THR A 140 -3.10 -4.82 -0.15
CA THR A 140 -4.45 -5.38 -0.09
C THR A 140 -4.61 -6.29 1.13
N HIS A 141 -5.82 -6.72 1.40
CA HIS A 141 -6.15 -7.75 2.39
C HIS A 141 -6.25 -9.15 1.75
N LEU A 142 -7.21 -9.97 2.19
CA LEU A 142 -7.21 -11.42 1.99
C LEU A 142 -7.61 -11.86 0.57
N ARG A 143 -8.11 -10.95 -0.26
CA ARG A 143 -8.64 -11.30 -1.60
C ARG A 143 -7.73 -10.93 -2.75
N GLY A 144 -6.62 -10.24 -2.50
CA GLY A 144 -5.67 -9.89 -3.55
C GLY A 144 -5.07 -11.12 -4.23
N LYS A 145 -5.09 -11.13 -5.57
CA LYS A 145 -4.59 -12.22 -6.41
C LYS A 145 -3.39 -11.80 -7.25
N SER A 146 -3.43 -10.60 -7.85
CA SER A 146 -2.31 -10.07 -8.63
C SER A 146 -2.36 -8.54 -8.77
N TRP A 147 -1.20 -7.96 -9.09
CA TRP A 147 -1.05 -6.54 -9.43
C TRP A 147 -0.24 -6.38 -10.71
N GLU A 148 -0.63 -5.41 -11.53
CA GLU A 148 0.18 -4.87 -12.61
C GLU A 148 0.24 -3.36 -12.50
N TYR A 149 1.43 -2.78 -12.67
CA TYR A 149 1.62 -1.35 -12.82
C TYR A 149 2.12 -1.06 -14.23
N ARG A 150 1.50 -0.10 -14.89
CA ARG A 150 1.85 0.35 -16.23
C ARG A 150 2.11 1.84 -16.23
N LEU A 151 3.24 2.25 -16.78
CA LEU A 151 3.50 3.65 -17.08
C LEU A 151 3.06 3.93 -18.51
N VAL A 152 2.11 4.86 -18.67
CA VAL A 152 1.71 5.42 -19.95
C VAL A 152 2.42 6.75 -20.13
N TYR A 153 3.09 6.91 -21.26
CA TYR A 153 3.87 8.09 -21.62
C TYR A 153 2.98 9.16 -22.27
N PRO A 154 3.40 10.44 -22.28
CA PRO A 154 2.64 11.52 -22.92
C PRO A 154 2.36 11.30 -24.42
N ASP A 155 3.18 10.50 -25.09
CA ASP A 155 3.03 10.15 -26.51
C ASP A 155 2.10 8.95 -26.75
N GLY A 156 1.47 8.41 -25.69
CA GLY A 156 0.56 7.27 -25.74
C GLY A 156 1.23 5.89 -25.71
N ARG A 157 2.57 5.80 -25.77
CA ARG A 157 3.27 4.53 -25.52
C ARG A 157 3.03 4.09 -24.09
N SER A 158 3.14 2.80 -23.82
CA SER A 158 3.04 2.28 -22.46
C SER A 158 3.99 1.12 -22.21
N GLN A 159 4.35 0.93 -20.95
CA GLN A 159 5.22 -0.15 -20.50
C GLN A 159 4.77 -0.65 -19.13
N VAL A 160 4.73 -1.98 -18.97
CA VAL A 160 4.57 -2.59 -17.64
C VAL A 160 5.85 -2.36 -16.85
N VAL A 161 5.73 -1.70 -15.70
CA VAL A 161 6.87 -1.34 -14.84
C VAL A 161 6.96 -2.23 -13.60
N LEU A 162 5.86 -2.87 -13.19
CA LEU A 162 5.84 -3.91 -12.17
C LEU A 162 4.75 -4.94 -12.49
N SER A 163 5.08 -6.23 -12.35
CA SER A 163 4.12 -7.33 -12.45
C SER A 163 4.27 -8.23 -11.22
N VAL A 164 3.17 -8.43 -10.49
CA VAL A 164 3.06 -9.32 -9.34
C VAL A 164 1.93 -10.32 -9.65
N PRO A 165 2.22 -11.38 -10.42
CA PRO A 165 1.18 -12.28 -10.95
C PRO A 165 0.57 -13.21 -9.90
N ASN A 166 1.27 -13.42 -8.77
CA ASN A 166 0.82 -14.25 -7.66
C ASN A 166 1.05 -13.45 -6.37
N TYR A 167 0.15 -12.52 -6.08
CA TYR A 167 0.21 -11.73 -4.87
C TYR A 167 0.01 -12.63 -3.64
N ASP A 168 0.76 -12.35 -2.57
CA ASP A 168 0.66 -13.04 -1.29
C ASP A 168 0.49 -12.01 -0.19
N PHE A 169 -0.56 -12.16 0.62
CA PHE A 169 -0.84 -11.27 1.75
C PHE A 169 0.32 -11.21 2.77
N ASN A 170 1.20 -12.21 2.83
CA ASN A 170 2.37 -12.19 3.71
C ASN A 170 3.61 -11.55 3.06
N TRP A 171 3.51 -11.13 1.80
CA TRP A 171 4.57 -10.50 1.01
C TRP A 171 4.19 -9.07 0.61
N GLN A 172 3.89 -8.24 1.61
CA GLN A 172 3.50 -6.86 1.37
C GLN A 172 4.75 -5.98 1.44
N THR A 173 5.58 -6.00 0.40
CA THR A 173 6.84 -5.24 0.38
C THR A 173 6.85 -4.16 -0.70
N TYR A 174 7.66 -3.13 -0.48
CA TYR A 174 8.11 -2.27 -1.57
C TYR A 174 8.97 -3.08 -2.54
N TYR A 175 8.62 -3.01 -3.82
CA TYR A 175 9.45 -3.46 -4.93
C TYR A 175 10.34 -2.30 -5.34
N GLN A 176 11.59 -2.33 -4.87
CA GLN A 176 12.58 -1.30 -5.13
C GLN A 176 13.25 -1.54 -6.48
N TYR A 177 13.38 -0.49 -7.29
CA TYR A 177 14.15 -0.56 -8.53
C TYR A 177 15.65 -0.46 -8.21
N ALA A 178 16.45 -1.30 -8.86
CA ALA A 178 17.92 -1.18 -8.82
C ALA A 178 18.40 0.12 -9.46
N THR A 179 17.68 0.60 -10.49
CA THR A 179 17.86 1.90 -11.12
C THR A 179 16.51 2.60 -11.15
N PRO A 180 16.36 3.79 -10.56
CA PRO A 180 15.08 4.50 -10.52
C PRO A 180 14.45 4.65 -11.91
N PHE A 181 13.15 4.35 -12.00
CA PHE A 181 12.45 4.31 -13.27
C PHE A 181 12.01 5.73 -13.68
N ALA A 182 12.48 6.24 -14.80
CA ALA A 182 12.15 7.59 -15.27
C ALA A 182 10.67 7.70 -15.65
N ALA A 183 10.01 8.73 -15.13
CA ALA A 183 8.63 9.11 -15.43
C ALA A 183 8.62 10.57 -15.91
N PRO A 184 8.63 10.81 -17.23
CA PRO A 184 8.49 12.15 -17.77
C PRO A 184 7.23 12.87 -17.28
N LYS A 185 7.27 14.20 -17.28
CA LYS A 185 6.08 15.02 -17.03
C LYS A 185 4.95 14.61 -18.00
N GLY A 186 3.74 14.45 -17.47
CA GLY A 186 2.54 13.99 -18.19
C GLY A 186 2.44 12.47 -18.32
N SER A 187 3.41 11.71 -17.81
CA SER A 187 3.24 10.26 -17.68
C SER A 187 2.13 9.94 -16.67
N ARG A 188 1.40 8.86 -16.93
CA ARG A 188 0.37 8.31 -16.04
C ARG A 188 0.78 6.92 -15.57
N LEU A 189 0.86 6.72 -14.26
CA LEU A 189 1.06 5.40 -13.67
C LEU A 189 -0.31 4.81 -13.34
N GLU A 190 -0.63 3.72 -14.00
CA GLU A 190 -1.84 2.93 -13.79
C GLU A 190 -1.50 1.68 -12.96
N ALA A 191 -2.39 1.31 -12.05
CA ALA A 191 -2.33 0.03 -11.34
C ALA A 191 -3.64 -0.73 -11.52
N VAL A 192 -3.53 -2.00 -11.85
CA VAL A 192 -4.65 -2.95 -11.92
C VAL A 192 -4.45 -4.00 -10.83
N ALA A 193 -5.37 -4.04 -9.88
CA ALA A 193 -5.44 -5.06 -8.84
C ALA A 193 -6.51 -6.09 -9.20
N VAL A 194 -6.19 -7.37 -9.09
CA VAL A 194 -7.14 -8.47 -9.31
C VAL A 194 -7.48 -9.13 -7.99
N TYR A 195 -8.77 -9.37 -7.75
CA TYR A 195 -9.28 -9.95 -6.52
C TYR A 195 -10.06 -11.24 -6.75
N ASP A 196 -9.98 -12.16 -5.79
CA ASP A 196 -10.79 -13.37 -5.73
C ASP A 196 -11.69 -13.37 -4.48
N ASN A 197 -12.96 -13.00 -4.68
CA ASN A 197 -14.03 -13.09 -3.68
C ASN A 197 -14.89 -14.35 -3.87
N SER A 198 -14.34 -15.41 -4.49
CA SER A 198 -15.01 -16.70 -4.62
C SER A 198 -14.71 -17.62 -3.44
N SER A 199 -15.39 -18.76 -3.38
CA SER A 199 -15.13 -19.84 -2.43
C SER A 199 -13.86 -20.63 -2.73
N ALA A 200 -13.23 -20.43 -3.90
CA ALA A 200 -11.98 -21.10 -4.25
C ALA A 200 -10.76 -20.46 -3.54
N ASN A 201 -10.84 -19.17 -3.21
CA ASN A 201 -9.84 -18.49 -2.40
C ASN A 201 -9.95 -18.95 -0.94
N ARG A 202 -9.01 -19.77 -0.49
CA ARG A 202 -8.96 -20.29 0.89
C ARG A 202 -8.73 -19.21 1.95
N ALA A 203 -8.21 -18.05 1.57
CA ALA A 203 -8.04 -16.91 2.47
C ALA A 203 -9.33 -16.09 2.62
N ASN A 204 -10.35 -16.30 1.77
CA ASN A 204 -11.60 -15.55 1.83
C ASN A 204 -12.45 -15.99 3.04
N PRO A 205 -12.67 -15.11 4.03
CA PRO A 205 -13.41 -15.48 5.24
C PRO A 205 -14.92 -15.65 4.99
N ASP A 206 -15.47 -14.99 3.97
CA ASP A 206 -16.89 -15.12 3.61
C ASP A 206 -17.10 -14.77 2.12
N PRO A 207 -17.26 -15.78 1.24
CA PRO A 207 -17.45 -15.56 -0.19
C PRO A 207 -18.88 -15.16 -0.56
N LYS A 208 -19.82 -15.09 0.40
CA LYS A 208 -21.24 -14.81 0.13
C LYS A 208 -21.60 -13.34 0.27
N VAL A 209 -20.64 -12.51 0.70
CA VAL A 209 -20.88 -11.08 0.93
C VAL A 209 -20.15 -10.22 -0.10
N GLU A 210 -20.75 -9.06 -0.36
CA GLU A 210 -20.09 -8.01 -1.12
C GLU A 210 -19.01 -7.39 -0.24
N VAL A 211 -17.85 -7.09 -0.83
CA VAL A 211 -16.69 -6.56 -0.11
C VAL A 211 -16.32 -5.20 -0.70
N ARG A 212 -16.06 -4.24 0.17
CA ARG A 212 -15.74 -2.84 -0.18
C ARG A 212 -14.43 -2.41 0.50
N TRP A 213 -14.00 -1.20 0.18
CA TRP A 213 -12.90 -0.55 0.89
C TRP A 213 -13.15 -0.56 2.40
N GLY A 214 -12.13 -0.93 3.17
CA GLY A 214 -12.18 -0.80 4.63
C GLY A 214 -10.83 -1.09 5.29
N GLU A 215 -10.73 -0.81 6.58
CA GLU A 215 -9.49 -0.91 7.36
C GLU A 215 -9.33 -2.30 8.00
N GLN A 216 -10.39 -3.11 8.01
CA GLN A 216 -10.35 -4.44 8.62
C GLN A 216 -9.89 -5.50 7.63
N THR A 217 -9.14 -6.50 8.10
CA THR A 217 -8.58 -7.57 7.25
C THR A 217 -9.63 -8.37 6.47
N TRP A 218 -10.90 -8.41 6.90
CA TRP A 218 -11.99 -9.05 6.15
C TRP A 218 -12.68 -8.13 5.14
N GLU A 219 -12.47 -6.81 5.23
CA GLU A 219 -12.74 -5.82 4.18
C GLU A 219 -11.57 -5.85 3.18
N GLU A 220 -11.45 -4.86 2.30
CA GLU A 220 -10.40 -4.89 1.28
C GLU A 220 -9.81 -3.50 0.99
N MET A 221 -8.65 -3.44 0.35
CA MET A 221 -8.02 -2.19 -0.08
C MET A 221 -7.39 -2.34 -1.46
N GLN A 222 -7.65 -1.38 -2.34
CA GLN A 222 -6.83 -1.14 -3.52
C GLN A 222 -5.85 -0.02 -3.19
N TYR A 223 -4.72 -0.36 -2.57
CA TYR A 223 -3.70 0.62 -2.21
C TYR A 223 -2.46 0.44 -3.07
N SER A 224 -2.13 1.48 -3.83
CA SER A 224 -0.92 1.51 -4.66
C SER A 224 0.03 2.58 -4.14
N GLY A 225 0.96 2.18 -3.29
CA GLY A 225 2.02 3.04 -2.78
C GLY A 225 3.12 3.27 -3.81
N ILE A 226 3.74 4.44 -3.75
CA ILE A 226 4.86 4.84 -4.58
C ILE A 226 5.84 5.68 -3.78
N THR A 227 7.13 5.43 -3.99
CA THR A 227 8.19 6.38 -3.63
C THR A 227 8.84 6.91 -4.89
N PHE A 228 9.07 8.21 -4.95
CA PHE A 228 9.60 8.88 -6.13
C PHE A 228 10.38 10.13 -5.75
N THR A 229 11.15 10.65 -6.67
CA THR A 229 11.82 11.95 -6.58
C THR A 229 11.36 12.80 -7.73
N VAL A 230 11.26 14.12 -7.51
CA VAL A 230 11.04 15.07 -8.61
C VAL A 230 12.38 15.58 -9.08
N ASP A 231 12.56 15.58 -10.39
CA ASP A 231 13.79 16.05 -11.01
C ASP A 231 13.89 17.56 -10.81
N ASN A 232 14.95 18.01 -10.14
CA ASN A 232 15.15 19.42 -9.88
C ASN A 232 15.93 20.05 -11.04
N PRO A 233 15.31 20.90 -11.89
CA PRO A 233 16.00 21.53 -13.01
C PRO A 233 17.17 22.43 -12.56
N LYS A 234 17.21 22.87 -11.30
CA LYS A 234 18.34 23.68 -10.76
C LYS A 234 19.55 22.85 -10.31
N ALA A 235 19.36 21.58 -9.98
CA ALA A 235 20.46 20.70 -9.54
C ALA A 235 21.25 20.15 -10.73
N ALA A 236 20.59 19.92 -11.87
CA ALA A 236 21.22 19.46 -13.11
C ALA A 236 22.14 20.52 -13.77
N ALA A 237 21.99 21.80 -13.43
CA ALA A 237 22.80 22.90 -13.96
C ALA A 237 24.06 23.21 -13.12
N GLN A 238 24.35 22.40 -12.10
CA GLN A 238 25.51 22.56 -11.20
C GLN A 238 26.49 21.37 -11.26
N GLN A 239 26.30 20.46 -12.22
CA GLN A 239 27.24 19.40 -12.60
C GLN A 239 27.78 19.70 -13.99
#